data_AF-A0A2E9E8H7-F1
#
_entry.id   AF-A0A2E9E8H7-F1
#
_cell.length_a   1.000
_cell.length_b   1.000
_cell.length_c   1.000
_cell.angle_alpha   90.00
_cell.angle_beta   90.00
_cell.angle_gamma   90.00
#
_symmetry.space_group_name_H-M   'P 1'
#
loop_
_entity.id
_entity.type
_entity.pdbx_description
1 polymer ?
#
loop_
_entity_poly.entity_id
_entity_poly.type
_entity_poly.pdbx_seq_one_letter_code
_entity_poly.pdbx_strand_id
1 'polypeptide(L)' 'MTIDFQTLEDGTVTLRDRDSMEQERVGLDKVPDTFRDRIVKSDAV' A
#
# COMPACT_ATOMS: atom_id res chain seq x y z
N MET A 1 -5.03 2.22 -3.21
CA MET A 1 -3.64 2.52 -3.59
C MET A 1 -3.66 3.61 -4.64
N THR A 2 -2.80 4.61 -4.48
CA THR A 2 -2.63 5.75 -5.39
C THR A 2 -1.20 5.74 -5.90
N ILE A 3 -1.05 5.82 -7.22
CA ILE A 3 0.24 5.90 -7.93
C ILE A 3 0.21 7.21 -8.72
N ASP A 4 1.18 8.08 -8.45
CA ASP A 4 1.30 9.42 -9.03
C ASP A 4 2.69 9.62 -9.65
N PHE A 5 2.93 10.80 -10.22
CA PHE A 5 4.23 11.13 -10.82
C PHE A 5 5.37 11.18 -9.78
N GLN A 6 5.06 11.46 -8.51
CA GLN A 6 6.04 11.41 -7.41
C GLN A 6 6.51 9.98 -7.14
N THR A 7 5.72 8.97 -7.49
CA THR A 7 6.13 7.56 -7.37
C THR A 7 7.37 7.25 -8.20
N LEU A 8 7.54 7.90 -9.36
CA LEU A 8 8.71 7.69 -10.22
C LEU A 8 9.97 8.39 -9.68
N GLU A 9 9.78 9.52 -8.99
CA GLU A 9 10.87 10.33 -8.43
C GLU A 9 11.34 9.78 -7.07
N ASP A 10 10.39 9.44 -6.19
CA ASP A 10 10.67 9.06 -4.79
C ASP A 10 10.56 7.55 -4.54
N GLY A 11 10.07 6.77 -5.50
CA GLY A 11 9.93 5.32 -5.36
C GLY A 11 8.94 4.89 -4.28
N THR A 12 7.94 5.72 -3.98
CA THR A 12 6.94 5.46 -2.94
C THR A 12 5.52 5.59 -3.48
N VAL A 13 4.61 4.74 -3.02
CA VAL A 13 3.19 4.79 -3.33
C VAL A 13 2.38 5.14 -2.09
N THR A 14 1.19 5.70 -2.27
CA THR A 14 0.27 5.94 -1.14
C THR A 14 -0.75 4.81 -1.09
N LEU A 15 -0.73 4.04 0.00
CA LEU A 15 -1.76 3.08 0.33
C LEU A 15 -2.86 3.79 1.13
N ARG A 16 -4.11 3.61 0.71
CA ARG A 16 -5.27 4.11 1.41
C ARG A 16 -6.13 2.93 1.80
N ASP A 17 -6.39 2.81 3.09
CA ASP A 17 -7.31 1.83 3.64
C ASP A 17 -8.75 2.30 3.41
N ARG A 18 -9.64 1.38 3.00
CA ARG A 18 -11.03 1.70 2.71
C ARG A 18 -11.85 1.84 3.99
N ASP A 19 -11.57 0.99 4.97
CA ASP A 19 -12.41 0.82 6.15
C ASP A 19 -12.01 1.81 7.24
N SER A 20 -10.70 2.03 7.45
CA SER A 20 -10.21 3.05 8.40
C SER A 20 -10.09 4.45 7.79
N MET A 21 -10.18 4.58 6.46
CA MET A 21 -9.87 5.80 5.69
C MET A 21 -8.45 6.34 5.87
N GLU A 22 -7.57 5.59 6.52
CA GLU A 22 -6.17 5.99 6.76
C GLU A 22 -5.35 5.95 5.48
N GLN A 23 -4.32 6.79 5.43
CA GLN A 23 -3.39 6.90 4.32
C GLN A 23 -1.97 6.72 4.83
N GLU A 24 -1.22 5.83 4.19
CA GLU A 24 0.16 5.51 4.52
C GLU A 24 1.01 5.57 3.26
N ARG A 25 2.17 6.20 3.33
CA ARG A 25 3.12 6.28 2.22
C ARG A 25 4.18 5.20 2.39
N VAL A 26 4.25 4.28 1.43
CA VAL A 26 5.06 3.05 1.51
C VAL A 26 6.04 3.02 0.34
N GLY A 27 7.29 2.66 0.61
CA GLY A 27 8.30 2.43 -0.42
C GLY A 27 7.96 1.23 -1.30
N LEU A 28 8.26 1.31 -2.60
CA LEU A 28 7.99 0.25 -3.58
C LEU A 28 8.59 -1.11 -3.19
N ASP A 29 9.70 -1.11 -2.45
CA ASP A 29 10.35 -2.28 -1.89
C ASP A 29 9.46 -3.03 -0.89
N LYS A 30 8.68 -2.30 -0.09
CA LYS A 30 7.79 -2.85 0.96
C LYS A 30 6.37 -3.09 0.51
N VAL A 31 5.99 -2.61 -0.68
CA VAL A 31 4.65 -2.79 -1.25
C VAL A 31 4.24 -4.28 -1.31
N PRO A 32 5.05 -5.21 -1.89
CA PRO A 32 4.64 -6.60 -2.04
C PRO A 32 4.31 -7.28 -0.71
N ASP A 33 5.12 -7.03 0.31
CA ASP A 33 4.95 -7.63 1.64
C ASP A 33 3.75 -7.00 2.37
N THR A 34 3.59 -5.68 2.29
CA THR A 34 2.42 -4.98 2.85
C THR A 34 1.11 -5.49 2.25
N PHE A 35 1.07 -5.75 0.94
CA PHE A 35 -0.12 -6.29 0.27
C PHE A 35 -0.37 -7.75 0.61
N ARG A 36 0.67 -8.58 0.71
CA ARG A 36 0.52 -9.97 1.18
C ARG A 36 -0.09 -10.01 2.57
N ASP A 37 0.45 -9.23 3.50
CA ASP A 37 -0.05 -9.22 4.88
C ASP A 37 -1.51 -8.73 4.97
N ARG A 38 -1.89 -7.73 4.18
CA ARG A 38 -3.24 -7.16 4.20
C ARG A 38 -4.28 -8.01 3.46
N ILE A 39 -3.93 -8.65 2.34
CA ILE A 39 -4.85 -9.49 1.55
C ILE A 39 -4.94 -10.90 2.14
N VAL A 40 -3.81 -11.54 2.47
CA VAL A 40 -3.80 -12.93 2.94
C VAL A 40 -4.44 -13.05 4.33
N LYS A 41 -4.31 -12.04 5.20
CA LYS A 41 -5.05 -12.02 6.48
C LYS A 41 -6.56 -11.85 6.31
N SER A 42 -7.02 -11.26 5.20
CA SER A 42 -8.46 -11.10 4.93
C SER A 42 -9.12 -12.39 4.46
N ASP A 43 -8.36 -13.31 3.84
CA ASP A 43 -8.85 -14.60 3.35
C ASP A 43 -8.70 -15.74 4.37
N ALA A 44 -8.26 -15.44 5.60
CA ALA A 44 -8.28 -16.37 6.72
C ALA A 44 -9.63 -16.31 7.46
N VAL A 45 -10.73 -16.60 6.75
CA VAL A 45 -12.07 -16.83 7.30
C VAL A 45 -12.71 -18.05 6.66
#